data_AF-A0A512M820-F1
#
_entry.id   AF-A0A512M820-F1
#
_cell.length_a   1.000
_cell.length_b   1.000
_cell.length_c   1.000
_cell.angle_alpha   90.00
_cell.angle_beta   90.00
_cell.angle_gamma   90.00
#
_symmetry.space_group_name_H-M   'P 1'
#
loop_
_entity.id
_entity.type
_entity.pdbx_description
1 polymer ?
#
loop_
_entity_poly.entity_id
_entity_poly.type
_entity_poly.pdbx_seq_one_letter_code
_entity_poly.pdbx_strand_id
1 'polypeptide(L)'
;MKTPAQQPSALLEALEPRLSPAGIVTVSVAGGVLTLTGDGAANMIEIVSSHANEWQLQDPNLGEQDPSLDTKFVFAGQSVDTAVKDLKLPTYAGLKVVLNGGNDKVDAVNLFTNGPVTLQGGDGDDDMFISGTYNGAVSFDGGNGNDDVGVYGGYINGTVTAKTGAGNDTVYFGSGNYTKGITADLGTGDNVFTLLTDNSLNVFGNISITTAGGATNEQDYYFGIKSGVITGNVTLKTTAGAAYYFLGRDANDALRINGSLNITGSAGADSMLLAGSISIGGALTASLGAGSNGIFNGIDTNNNDATRLVQLTLGSLAYTGGAGRDTVYLECPEVVIGGNVAATMGAGKNAMSFFNSTGTFIGGSLAYTGGTGDDRFDFAGAAVTVGGKFTFKGMGAQSQDAGAANTDSVFIYSDYAVLHTVELIGGATGRDIFHLGVAEGADLNFTSTLISVLGDVITNTGAGYSDVELTDTIVHGKVTHTSAVAASTASDYYFIEDGYVTGALTINAAGAANAQIVINDTLCISTVTITTGAGDDRVDFDTRTTESIGICVFYGAVSISLGTGNDDWVAGWNPVTDTVGNNFRSSVKVDGGTGNNHSYYGRNSNWNNTFVYDPVFLGVMAYDQAVP
;
A
#
# COMPACT_ATOMS: atom_id res chain seq x y z
N MET A 1 66.78 48.64 -54.86
CA MET A 1 66.28 47.25 -54.87
C MET A 1 64.83 47.30 -54.37
N LYS A 2 63.87 46.99 -55.25
CA LYS A 2 62.43 47.07 -54.98
C LYS A 2 61.93 45.63 -54.85
N THR A 3 61.50 45.25 -53.65
CA THR A 3 61.02 43.89 -53.32
C THR A 3 59.71 43.60 -54.06
N PRO A 4 59.49 42.40 -54.63
CA PRO A 4 58.26 42.08 -55.33
C PRO A 4 57.11 41.92 -54.33
N ALA A 5 55.96 42.53 -54.63
CA ALA A 5 54.73 42.38 -53.85
C ALA A 5 54.21 40.94 -53.97
N GLN A 6 54.04 40.31 -52.82
CA GLN A 6 53.51 38.96 -52.65
C GLN A 6 52.03 38.95 -53.05
N GLN A 7 51.67 38.12 -54.05
CA GLN A 7 50.26 37.93 -54.43
C GLN A 7 49.49 37.32 -53.25
N PRO A 8 48.27 37.83 -52.94
CA PRO A 8 47.43 37.22 -51.93
C PRO A 8 46.99 35.84 -52.41
N SER A 9 47.34 34.82 -51.63
CA SER A 9 46.89 33.45 -51.82
C SER A 9 45.36 33.44 -51.73
N ALA A 10 44.68 33.05 -52.81
CA ALA A 10 43.25 32.82 -52.80
C ALA A 10 42.96 31.73 -51.77
N LEU A 11 42.40 32.12 -50.62
CA LEU A 11 41.83 31.20 -49.66
C LEU A 11 40.65 30.54 -50.36
N LEU A 12 40.75 29.25 -50.62
CA LEU A 12 39.60 28.40 -50.93
C LEU A 12 38.67 28.49 -49.72
N GLU A 13 37.58 29.24 -49.89
CA GLU A 13 36.49 29.27 -48.93
C GLU A 13 35.97 27.83 -48.78
N ALA A 14 35.91 27.34 -47.53
CA ALA A 14 35.42 26.00 -47.28
C ALA A 14 33.98 25.93 -47.81
N LEU A 15 33.73 25.00 -48.75
CA LEU A 15 32.38 24.70 -49.20
C LEU A 15 31.52 24.47 -47.96
N GLU A 16 30.43 25.23 -47.84
CA GLU A 16 29.45 25.05 -46.77
C GLU A 16 29.09 23.56 -46.70
N PRO A 17 29.01 22.96 -45.50
CA PRO A 17 28.58 21.58 -45.35
C PRO A 17 27.28 21.41 -46.13
N ARG A 18 27.29 20.54 -47.13
CA ARG A 18 26.07 20.20 -47.85
C ARG A 18 25.05 19.79 -46.81
N LEU A 19 23.91 20.48 -46.77
CA LEU A 19 22.72 20.05 -46.07
C LEU A 19 22.43 18.63 -46.57
N SER A 20 22.84 17.63 -45.79
CA SER A 20 22.52 16.24 -46.04
C SER A 20 20.99 16.12 -45.91
N PRO A 21 20.31 15.42 -46.85
CA PRO A 21 18.89 15.16 -46.70
C PRO A 21 18.59 14.44 -45.38
N ALA A 22 17.42 14.67 -44.79
CA ALA A 22 16.94 14.07 -43.55
C ALA A 22 16.58 12.59 -43.69
N GLY A 23 17.59 11.79 -43.98
CA GLY A 23 17.49 10.34 -43.95
C GLY A 23 17.12 9.71 -45.30
N ILE A 24 17.77 8.57 -45.56
CA ILE A 24 17.50 7.67 -46.68
C ILE A 24 17.09 6.32 -46.11
N VAL A 25 15.85 5.92 -46.42
CA VAL A 25 15.31 4.63 -46.01
C VAL A 25 15.37 3.66 -47.18
N THR A 26 16.16 2.60 -47.03
CA THR A 26 16.19 1.48 -47.97
C THR A 26 14.98 0.58 -47.75
N VAL A 27 14.23 0.32 -48.83
CA VAL A 27 13.00 -0.47 -48.81
C VAL A 27 13.19 -1.79 -49.56
N SER A 28 12.85 -2.90 -48.91
CA SER A 28 12.83 -4.22 -49.54
C SER A 28 11.62 -5.06 -49.12
N VAL A 29 11.17 -5.95 -50.00
CA VAL A 29 10.09 -6.91 -49.71
C VAL A 29 10.56 -8.31 -50.08
N ALA A 30 10.62 -9.20 -49.10
CA ALA A 30 11.01 -10.59 -49.28
C ALA A 30 10.06 -11.52 -48.51
N GLY A 31 9.53 -12.55 -49.17
CA GLY A 31 8.58 -13.49 -48.54
C GLY A 31 7.30 -12.84 -48.00
N GLY A 32 6.91 -11.67 -48.52
CA GLY A 32 5.77 -10.88 -48.05
C GLY A 32 6.04 -10.04 -46.79
N VAL A 33 7.28 -10.01 -46.30
CA VAL A 33 7.74 -9.16 -45.19
C VAL A 33 8.31 -7.86 -45.76
N LEU A 34 7.80 -6.72 -45.31
CA LEU A 34 8.38 -5.41 -45.59
C LEU A 34 9.57 -5.17 -44.66
N THR A 35 10.73 -4.82 -45.22
CA THR A 35 11.91 -4.40 -44.45
C THR A 35 12.31 -2.98 -44.84
N LEU A 36 12.36 -2.09 -43.84
CA LEU A 36 12.87 -0.72 -43.93
C LEU A 36 14.22 -0.64 -43.20
N THR A 37 15.20 0.00 -43.80
CA THR A 37 16.53 0.20 -43.19
C THR A 37 16.95 1.65 -43.33
N GLY A 38 17.06 2.37 -42.23
CA GLY A 38 17.54 3.76 -42.17
C GLY A 38 19.04 3.87 -42.40
N ASP A 39 19.52 5.09 -42.60
CA ASP A 39 20.92 5.42 -42.84
C ASP A 39 21.65 6.00 -41.62
N GLY A 40 20.99 6.04 -40.46
CA GLY A 40 21.52 6.62 -39.22
C GLY A 40 21.33 8.13 -39.09
N ALA A 41 20.59 8.77 -40.02
CA ALA A 41 20.06 10.12 -39.83
C ALA A 41 18.58 10.05 -39.42
N ALA A 42 18.02 11.13 -38.90
CA ALA A 42 16.61 11.22 -38.55
C ALA A 42 15.70 10.91 -39.76
N ASN A 43 14.81 9.94 -39.60
CA ASN A 43 13.81 9.52 -40.59
C ASN A 43 12.39 9.72 -40.04
N MET A 44 11.44 10.09 -40.89
CA MET A 44 10.02 10.14 -40.59
C MET A 44 9.26 9.25 -41.56
N ILE A 45 8.58 8.25 -41.01
CA ILE A 45 7.98 7.16 -41.78
C ILE A 45 6.54 6.95 -41.28
N GLU A 46 5.57 7.14 -42.15
CA GLU A 46 4.20 6.71 -41.93
C GLU A 46 3.87 5.52 -42.84
N ILE A 47 3.29 4.46 -42.28
CA ILE A 47 2.87 3.25 -42.97
C ILE A 47 1.35 3.11 -42.78
N VAL A 48 0.60 3.27 -43.86
CA VAL A 48 -0.87 3.20 -43.82
C VAL A 48 -1.37 2.04 -44.67
N SER A 49 -2.38 1.31 -44.20
CA SER A 49 -3.09 0.35 -45.04
C SER A 49 -4.02 1.09 -46.01
N SER A 50 -3.66 1.15 -47.30
CA SER A 50 -4.49 1.79 -48.33
C SER A 50 -5.65 0.89 -48.80
N HIS A 51 -5.42 -0.42 -48.86
CA HIS A 51 -6.39 -1.45 -49.23
C HIS A 51 -6.07 -2.78 -48.53
N ALA A 52 -6.91 -3.81 -48.70
CA ALA A 52 -6.57 -5.16 -48.26
C ALA A 52 -5.28 -5.64 -48.95
N ASN A 53 -4.24 -5.89 -48.15
CA ASN A 53 -2.91 -6.37 -48.59
C ASN A 53 -2.05 -5.35 -49.37
N GLU A 54 -2.35 -4.06 -49.27
CA GLU A 54 -1.51 -2.99 -49.81
C GLU A 54 -1.17 -2.01 -48.68
N TRP A 55 0.12 -1.76 -48.48
CA TRP A 55 0.61 -0.71 -47.57
C TRP A 55 1.20 0.44 -48.39
N GLN A 56 0.96 1.65 -47.91
CA GLN A 56 1.53 2.88 -48.41
C GLN A 56 2.56 3.41 -47.42
N LEU A 57 3.78 3.66 -47.89
CA LEU A 57 4.84 4.33 -47.15
C LEU A 57 4.85 5.80 -47.57
N GLN A 58 4.84 6.70 -46.61
CA GLN A 58 4.93 8.13 -46.87
C GLN A 58 5.73 8.85 -45.78
N ASP A 59 6.24 10.03 -46.13
CA ASP A 59 6.78 10.98 -45.16
C ASP A 59 5.66 11.93 -44.72
N PRO A 60 5.30 12.00 -43.43
CA PRO A 60 4.21 12.88 -42.97
C PRO A 60 4.47 14.38 -43.23
N ASN A 61 5.73 14.80 -43.39
CA ASN A 61 6.10 16.20 -43.66
C ASN A 61 6.15 16.54 -45.16
N LEU A 62 5.64 15.64 -46.00
CA LEU A 62 5.48 15.84 -47.44
C LEU A 62 4.85 17.19 -47.79
N GLY A 63 5.67 18.12 -48.27
CA GLY A 63 5.23 19.43 -48.76
C GLY A 63 5.41 20.59 -47.76
N GLU A 64 6.07 20.37 -46.63
CA GLU A 64 6.54 21.44 -45.77
C GLU A 64 7.62 22.32 -46.44
N GLN A 65 7.83 23.53 -45.91
CA GLN A 65 8.67 24.55 -46.54
C GLN A 65 10.16 24.20 -46.61
N ASP A 66 10.63 23.21 -45.85
CA ASP A 66 12.02 22.78 -45.84
C ASP A 66 12.18 21.34 -46.36
N PRO A 67 12.50 21.17 -47.66
CA PRO A 67 12.71 19.85 -48.25
C PRO A 67 13.94 19.12 -47.72
N SER A 68 14.79 19.79 -46.92
CA SER A 68 15.93 19.12 -46.30
C SER A 68 15.51 18.20 -45.16
N LEU A 69 14.28 18.34 -44.66
CA LEU A 69 13.67 17.49 -43.62
C LEU A 69 12.92 16.27 -44.18
N ASP A 70 12.87 16.11 -45.51
CA ASP A 70 12.14 14.99 -46.12
C ASP A 70 12.93 13.67 -46.07
N THR A 71 12.29 12.63 -45.55
CA THR A 71 12.71 11.24 -45.66
C THR A 71 12.47 10.70 -47.07
N LYS A 72 13.47 9.99 -47.59
CA LYS A 72 13.47 9.46 -48.96
C LYS A 72 13.49 7.94 -48.98
N PHE A 73 12.56 7.33 -49.72
CA PHE A 73 12.46 5.88 -49.84
C PHE A 73 13.15 5.35 -51.11
N VAL A 74 14.11 4.44 -50.94
CA VAL A 74 14.86 3.81 -52.03
C VAL A 74 14.47 2.34 -52.16
N PHE A 75 13.74 1.99 -53.23
CA PHE A 75 13.27 0.62 -53.45
C PHE A 75 14.20 -0.18 -54.36
N ALA A 76 14.52 -1.43 -53.99
CA ALA A 76 15.14 -2.42 -54.88
C ALA A 76 16.45 -1.98 -55.59
N GLY A 77 17.37 -1.32 -54.87
CA GLY A 77 18.67 -0.91 -55.42
C GLY A 77 18.61 0.25 -56.41
N GLN A 78 17.48 0.97 -56.44
CA GLN A 78 17.37 2.27 -57.11
C GLN A 78 18.43 3.25 -56.57
N SER A 79 18.85 4.22 -57.40
CA SER A 79 19.73 5.30 -56.92
C SER A 79 18.97 6.22 -55.97
N VAL A 80 19.69 6.88 -55.06
CA VAL A 80 19.13 7.91 -54.16
C VAL A 80 18.43 9.03 -54.95
N ASP A 81 18.92 9.36 -56.14
CA ASP A 81 18.33 10.38 -57.02
C ASP A 81 16.92 10.03 -57.54
N THR A 82 16.53 8.75 -57.44
CA THR A 82 15.20 8.25 -57.83
C THR A 82 14.31 7.92 -56.63
N ALA A 83 14.75 8.28 -55.43
CA ALA A 83 13.97 8.04 -54.23
C ALA A 83 12.60 8.73 -54.32
N VAL A 84 11.57 7.99 -53.94
CA VAL A 84 10.19 8.48 -53.89
C VAL A 84 9.85 8.86 -52.46
N LYS A 85 8.87 9.75 -52.31
CA LYS A 85 8.31 10.13 -51.02
C LYS A 85 7.02 9.37 -50.66
N ASP A 86 6.44 8.69 -51.66
CA ASP A 86 5.24 7.85 -51.53
C ASP A 86 5.48 6.53 -52.29
N LEU A 87 5.29 5.40 -51.61
CA LEU A 87 5.53 4.07 -52.17
C LEU A 87 4.45 3.08 -51.73
N LYS A 88 3.78 2.45 -52.71
CA LYS A 88 2.75 1.41 -52.47
C LYS A 88 3.30 0.02 -52.73
N LEU A 89 3.09 -0.89 -51.78
CA LEU A 89 3.66 -2.23 -51.80
C LEU A 89 2.64 -3.30 -51.40
N PRO A 90 2.63 -4.48 -52.07
CA PRO A 90 1.84 -5.62 -51.64
C PRO A 90 2.53 -6.35 -50.46
N THR A 91 1.90 -6.40 -49.29
CA THR A 91 2.50 -6.99 -48.08
C THR A 91 1.44 -7.64 -47.19
N TYR A 92 1.82 -8.70 -46.48
CA TYR A 92 0.90 -9.47 -45.62
C TYR A 92 1.57 -10.34 -44.55
N ALA A 93 2.89 -10.57 -44.66
CA ALA A 93 3.57 -11.56 -43.82
C ALA A 93 4.30 -10.96 -42.63
N GLY A 94 4.67 -9.67 -42.64
CA GLY A 94 5.40 -9.07 -41.52
C GLY A 94 5.91 -7.67 -41.82
N LEU A 95 6.39 -6.99 -40.78
CA LEU A 95 7.04 -5.69 -40.86
C LEU A 95 8.34 -5.73 -40.06
N LYS A 96 9.43 -5.25 -40.65
CA LYS A 96 10.71 -5.04 -39.99
C LYS A 96 11.23 -3.64 -40.31
N VAL A 97 11.52 -2.84 -39.30
CA VAL A 97 12.10 -1.50 -39.42
C VAL A 97 13.36 -1.47 -38.58
N VAL A 98 14.47 -0.98 -39.15
CA VAL A 98 15.77 -0.85 -38.49
C VAL A 98 16.41 0.46 -38.90
N LEU A 99 16.42 1.47 -38.03
CA LEU A 99 16.79 2.84 -38.42
C LEU A 99 18.24 3.19 -38.08
N ASN A 100 18.82 2.42 -37.15
CA ASN A 100 20.19 2.43 -36.65
C ASN A 100 20.51 3.61 -35.71
N GLY A 101 20.11 4.83 -36.05
CA GLY A 101 20.22 5.98 -35.15
C GLY A 101 19.77 7.27 -35.82
N GLY A 102 19.95 8.39 -35.13
CA GLY A 102 19.21 9.62 -35.43
C GLY A 102 17.88 9.64 -34.66
N ASN A 103 17.21 10.78 -34.65
CA ASN A 103 15.91 10.90 -33.97
C ASN A 103 14.82 10.52 -34.96
N ASP A 104 14.35 9.28 -34.91
CA ASP A 104 13.45 8.73 -35.90
C ASP A 104 11.97 8.78 -35.48
N LYS A 105 11.07 8.70 -36.46
CA LYS A 105 9.64 8.56 -36.26
C LYS A 105 9.05 7.49 -37.17
N VAL A 106 8.30 6.55 -36.60
CA VAL A 106 7.60 5.48 -37.31
C VAL A 106 6.17 5.37 -36.80
N ASP A 107 5.21 5.71 -37.66
CA ASP A 107 3.78 5.53 -37.40
C ASP A 107 3.20 4.45 -38.32
N ALA A 108 2.83 3.30 -37.78
CA ALA A 108 2.23 2.18 -38.53
C ALA A 108 0.73 2.07 -38.25
N VAL A 109 -0.10 2.68 -39.10
CA VAL A 109 -1.51 2.95 -38.82
C VAL A 109 -2.44 1.96 -39.54
N ASN A 110 -3.37 1.37 -38.78
CA ASN A 110 -4.40 0.45 -39.25
C ASN A 110 -3.86 -0.74 -40.07
N LEU A 111 -2.68 -1.26 -39.72
CA LEU A 111 -2.10 -2.38 -40.46
C LEU A 111 -2.78 -3.72 -40.13
N PHE A 112 -2.74 -4.62 -41.10
CA PHE A 112 -3.07 -6.03 -40.90
C PHE A 112 -1.89 -6.89 -41.35
N THR A 113 -1.38 -7.74 -40.46
CA THR A 113 -0.29 -8.68 -40.80
C THR A 113 -0.41 -9.99 -40.07
N ASN A 114 -0.03 -11.08 -40.77
CA ASN A 114 -0.08 -12.43 -40.22
C ASN A 114 1.19 -12.85 -39.46
N GLY A 115 2.32 -12.18 -39.69
CA GLY A 115 3.57 -12.51 -39.02
C GLY A 115 4.11 -11.35 -38.18
N PRO A 116 5.39 -11.40 -37.81
CA PRO A 116 5.94 -10.51 -36.79
C PRO A 116 6.05 -9.06 -37.26
N VAL A 117 5.98 -8.16 -36.30
CA VAL A 117 6.34 -6.74 -36.43
C VAL A 117 7.54 -6.47 -35.53
N THR A 118 8.57 -5.85 -36.08
CA THR A 118 9.76 -5.45 -35.33
C THR A 118 10.15 -4.05 -35.75
N LEU A 119 10.15 -3.12 -34.80
CA LEU A 119 10.64 -1.75 -34.99
C LEU A 119 11.89 -1.56 -34.12
N GLN A 120 12.99 -1.12 -34.74
CA GLN A 120 14.26 -0.83 -34.09
C GLN A 120 14.68 0.58 -34.48
N GLY A 121 14.71 1.49 -33.51
CA GLY A 121 15.12 2.88 -33.69
C GLY A 121 16.64 2.96 -33.78
N GLY A 122 17.33 2.86 -32.65
CA GLY A 122 18.77 2.80 -32.55
C GLY A 122 19.31 3.76 -31.50
N ASP A 123 20.40 4.47 -31.80
CA ASP A 123 20.83 5.59 -30.95
C ASP A 123 20.12 6.89 -31.41
N GLY A 124 19.37 7.55 -30.54
CA GLY A 124 18.64 8.79 -30.82
C GLY A 124 17.31 8.82 -30.06
N ASP A 125 16.60 9.95 -30.10
CA ASP A 125 15.27 10.04 -29.49
C ASP A 125 14.22 9.56 -30.52
N ASP A 126 13.69 8.35 -30.34
CA ASP A 126 12.84 7.69 -31.34
C ASP A 126 11.35 7.65 -30.96
N ASP A 127 10.46 7.92 -31.92
CA ASP A 127 9.00 7.84 -31.81
C ASP A 127 8.50 6.65 -32.66
N MET A 128 8.00 5.58 -32.04
CA MET A 128 7.57 4.37 -32.76
C MET A 128 6.21 3.86 -32.29
N PHE A 129 5.17 4.10 -33.09
CA PHE A 129 3.81 3.67 -32.76
C PHE A 129 3.18 2.78 -33.83
N ILE A 130 2.32 1.87 -33.37
CA ILE A 130 1.49 1.05 -34.25
C ILE A 130 0.01 1.07 -33.84
N SER A 131 -0.87 0.84 -34.80
CA SER A 131 -2.27 0.49 -34.58
C SER A 131 -2.74 -0.52 -35.63
N GLY A 132 -3.69 -1.40 -35.28
CA GLY A 132 -4.23 -2.38 -36.23
C GLY A 132 -4.37 -3.80 -35.68
N THR A 133 -4.25 -4.79 -36.55
CA THR A 133 -4.39 -6.22 -36.23
C THR A 133 -3.12 -7.00 -36.56
N TYR A 134 -2.51 -7.58 -35.54
CA TYR A 134 -1.20 -8.22 -35.62
C TYR A 134 -1.28 -9.66 -35.13
N ASN A 135 -1.17 -10.64 -36.03
CA ASN A 135 -1.25 -12.05 -35.64
C ASN A 135 0.08 -12.63 -35.15
N GLY A 136 1.21 -12.03 -35.54
CA GLY A 136 2.54 -12.35 -35.04
C GLY A 136 2.93 -11.56 -33.78
N ALA A 137 4.13 -11.83 -33.26
CA ALA A 137 4.72 -11.05 -32.18
C ALA A 137 5.02 -9.60 -32.64
N VAL A 138 4.88 -8.65 -31.73
CA VAL A 138 5.24 -7.25 -31.93
C VAL A 138 6.41 -6.93 -31.00
N SER A 139 7.47 -6.33 -31.55
CA SER A 139 8.64 -5.91 -30.77
C SER A 139 9.05 -4.48 -31.11
N PHE A 140 9.32 -3.70 -30.08
CA PHE A 140 9.96 -2.39 -30.13
C PHE A 140 11.35 -2.49 -29.47
N ASP A 141 12.35 -1.89 -30.08
CA ASP A 141 13.70 -1.67 -29.52
C ASP A 141 14.04 -0.20 -29.81
N GLY A 142 13.84 0.69 -28.83
CA GLY A 142 14.16 2.12 -28.89
C GLY A 142 15.66 2.29 -29.06
N GLY A 143 16.41 2.11 -27.98
CA GLY A 143 17.84 1.81 -28.04
C GLY A 143 18.60 2.61 -27.01
N ASN A 144 19.23 3.72 -27.39
CA ASN A 144 19.69 4.72 -26.42
C ASN A 144 19.15 6.08 -26.86
N GLY A 145 18.63 6.87 -25.94
CA GLY A 145 17.95 8.13 -26.20
C GLY A 145 16.63 8.15 -25.45
N ASN A 146 15.85 9.21 -25.61
CA ASN A 146 14.54 9.33 -24.98
C ASN A 146 13.49 8.81 -25.97
N ASP A 147 13.06 7.57 -25.79
CA ASP A 147 12.23 6.87 -26.75
C ASP A 147 10.76 6.83 -26.35
N ASP A 148 9.87 7.15 -27.29
CA ASP A 148 8.43 7.01 -27.16
C ASP A 148 7.96 5.84 -28.04
N VAL A 149 7.63 4.69 -27.43
CA VAL A 149 7.25 3.48 -28.18
C VAL A 149 5.90 2.94 -27.75
N GLY A 150 5.08 2.43 -28.68
CA GLY A 150 3.78 1.91 -28.26
C GLY A 150 2.79 1.39 -29.28
N VAL A 151 1.62 1.04 -28.75
CA VAL A 151 0.44 0.62 -29.50
C VAL A 151 -0.70 1.56 -29.14
N TYR A 152 -1.22 2.34 -30.09
CA TYR A 152 -2.39 3.20 -29.85
C TYR A 152 -3.67 2.40 -29.61
N GLY A 153 -3.79 1.30 -30.35
CA GLY A 153 -4.80 0.30 -30.09
C GLY A 153 -4.92 -0.74 -31.19
N GLY A 154 -5.65 -1.81 -30.91
CA GLY A 154 -5.83 -2.88 -31.88
C GLY A 154 -6.09 -4.27 -31.32
N TYR A 155 -5.80 -5.27 -32.16
CA TYR A 155 -5.91 -6.68 -31.83
C TYR A 155 -4.58 -7.37 -32.07
N ILE A 156 -3.85 -7.69 -31.00
CA ILE A 156 -2.54 -8.34 -31.07
C ILE A 156 -2.67 -9.77 -30.56
N ASN A 157 -2.51 -10.74 -31.46
CA ASN A 157 -2.52 -12.16 -31.09
C ASN A 157 -1.14 -12.68 -30.65
N GLY A 158 -0.08 -11.95 -30.95
CA GLY A 158 1.27 -12.25 -30.50
C GLY A 158 1.57 -11.75 -29.10
N THR A 159 2.80 -11.98 -28.66
CA THR A 159 3.38 -11.27 -27.52
C THR A 159 3.76 -9.87 -27.95
N VAL A 160 3.67 -8.91 -27.03
CA VAL A 160 4.18 -7.55 -27.23
C VAL A 160 5.40 -7.35 -26.34
N THR A 161 6.51 -6.95 -26.93
CA THR A 161 7.75 -6.62 -26.22
C THR A 161 8.21 -5.21 -26.53
N ALA A 162 8.59 -4.44 -25.52
CA ALA A 162 9.25 -3.15 -25.69
C ALA A 162 10.56 -3.12 -24.90
N LYS A 163 11.60 -2.54 -25.49
CA LYS A 163 12.87 -2.28 -24.84
C LYS A 163 13.35 -0.91 -25.28
N THR A 164 13.68 -0.01 -24.37
CA THR A 164 14.05 1.37 -24.73
C THR A 164 15.46 1.77 -24.28
N GLY A 165 16.03 1.04 -23.31
CA GLY A 165 17.46 1.10 -23.02
C GLY A 165 17.85 2.28 -22.13
N ALA A 166 18.68 3.20 -22.60
CA ALA A 166 19.17 4.30 -21.76
C ALA A 166 18.62 5.65 -22.21
N GLY A 167 17.90 6.33 -21.32
CA GLY A 167 17.29 7.64 -21.53
C GLY A 167 15.96 7.72 -20.81
N ASN A 168 15.23 8.81 -21.02
CA ASN A 168 13.93 9.01 -20.39
C ASN A 168 12.84 8.51 -21.34
N ASP A 169 12.37 7.29 -21.13
CA ASP A 169 11.56 6.59 -22.12
C ASP A 169 10.09 6.51 -21.75
N THR A 170 9.22 6.56 -22.75
CA THR A 170 7.78 6.28 -22.61
C THR A 170 7.40 5.01 -23.36
N VAL A 171 6.76 4.07 -22.67
CA VAL A 171 6.11 2.90 -23.28
C VAL A 171 4.60 3.00 -23.12
N TYR A 172 3.89 3.12 -24.24
CA TYR A 172 2.43 3.30 -24.29
C TYR A 172 1.69 2.09 -24.87
N PHE A 173 0.68 1.56 -24.16
CA PHE A 173 -0.27 0.60 -24.74
C PHE A 173 -1.71 1.03 -24.46
N GLY A 174 -2.41 1.45 -25.51
CA GLY A 174 -3.78 1.91 -25.47
C GLY A 174 -4.81 0.78 -25.58
N SER A 175 -6.04 1.19 -25.92
CA SER A 175 -7.21 0.31 -25.99
C SER A 175 -7.02 -0.89 -26.92
N GLY A 176 -7.57 -2.06 -26.58
CA GLY A 176 -7.47 -3.21 -27.47
C GLY A 176 -7.50 -4.56 -26.78
N ASN A 177 -7.14 -5.58 -27.55
CA ASN A 177 -7.01 -6.96 -27.07
C ASN A 177 -5.59 -7.46 -27.33
N TYR A 178 -4.96 -7.95 -26.27
CA TYR A 178 -3.62 -8.52 -26.27
C TYR A 178 -3.74 -9.98 -25.82
N THR A 179 -3.74 -10.94 -26.75
CA THR A 179 -4.16 -12.32 -26.42
C THR A 179 -3.09 -13.15 -25.71
N LYS A 180 -1.85 -12.69 -25.70
CA LYS A 180 -0.76 -13.28 -24.92
C LYS A 180 -0.40 -12.31 -23.80
N GLY A 181 0.87 -11.93 -23.67
CA GLY A 181 1.33 -11.00 -22.64
C GLY A 181 2.01 -9.78 -23.22
N ILE A 182 2.22 -8.81 -22.32
CA ILE A 182 2.98 -7.58 -22.55
C ILE A 182 4.24 -7.68 -21.70
N THR A 183 5.39 -7.35 -22.26
CA THR A 183 6.65 -7.23 -21.52
C THR A 183 7.34 -5.95 -21.95
N ALA A 184 7.81 -5.16 -20.98
CA ALA A 184 8.60 -3.98 -21.27
C ALA A 184 9.82 -3.90 -20.35
N ASP A 185 10.96 -3.51 -20.91
CA ASP A 185 12.19 -3.20 -20.20
C ASP A 185 12.63 -1.79 -20.59
N LEU A 186 12.34 -0.83 -19.71
CA LEU A 186 12.59 0.58 -19.99
C LEU A 186 14.01 1.01 -19.61
N GLY A 187 14.86 0.07 -19.17
CA GLY A 187 16.25 0.34 -18.81
C GLY A 187 16.43 1.53 -17.85
N THR A 188 17.43 2.39 -18.10
CA THR A 188 17.87 3.43 -17.15
C THR A 188 17.41 4.83 -17.57
N GLY A 189 17.05 5.68 -16.60
CA GLY A 189 16.57 7.05 -16.82
C GLY A 189 15.23 7.27 -16.13
N ASP A 190 14.56 8.40 -16.36
CA ASP A 190 13.21 8.67 -15.86
C ASP A 190 12.19 8.11 -16.85
N ASN A 191 11.54 7.00 -16.50
CA ASN A 191 10.72 6.27 -17.45
C ASN A 191 9.24 6.26 -17.09
N VAL A 192 8.40 6.19 -18.11
CA VAL A 192 6.95 6.15 -18.00
C VAL A 192 6.42 4.92 -18.73
N PHE A 193 5.76 4.02 -18.00
CA PHE A 193 4.93 2.97 -18.58
C PHE A 193 3.46 3.32 -18.44
N THR A 194 2.70 3.22 -19.53
CA THR A 194 1.30 3.68 -19.52
C THR A 194 0.33 2.75 -20.25
N LEU A 195 -0.73 2.38 -19.53
CA LEU A 195 -1.97 1.76 -20.00
C LEU A 195 -3.12 2.75 -19.78
N LEU A 196 -3.16 3.81 -20.58
CA LEU A 196 -4.19 4.85 -20.50
C LEU A 196 -5.19 4.72 -21.63
N THR A 197 -6.45 4.46 -21.27
CA THR A 197 -7.53 4.33 -22.25
C THR A 197 -8.89 4.66 -21.65
N ASP A 198 -9.65 5.51 -22.36
CA ASP A 198 -11.06 5.79 -22.08
C ASP A 198 -12.00 4.69 -22.61
N ASN A 199 -11.44 3.67 -23.26
CA ASN A 199 -12.11 2.49 -23.80
C ASN A 199 -11.64 1.21 -23.07
N SER A 200 -12.20 0.07 -23.49
CA SER A 200 -11.85 -1.23 -22.92
C SER A 200 -10.45 -1.72 -23.28
N LEU A 201 -9.78 -2.35 -22.31
CA LEU A 201 -8.50 -3.05 -22.46
C LEU A 201 -8.64 -4.50 -22.01
N ASN A 202 -8.24 -5.46 -22.85
CA ASN A 202 -8.18 -6.86 -22.48
C ASN A 202 -6.77 -7.42 -22.71
N VAL A 203 -6.14 -7.96 -21.67
CA VAL A 203 -4.88 -8.69 -21.74
C VAL A 203 -5.11 -10.12 -21.27
N PHE A 204 -4.98 -11.10 -22.17
CA PHE A 204 -5.29 -12.50 -21.89
C PHE A 204 -4.09 -13.32 -21.38
N GLY A 205 -3.03 -12.63 -20.92
CA GLY A 205 -1.84 -13.21 -20.32
C GLY A 205 -1.21 -12.27 -19.32
N ASN A 206 0.10 -12.41 -19.10
CA ASN A 206 0.82 -11.65 -18.09
C ASN A 206 1.27 -10.29 -18.60
N ILE A 207 1.38 -9.32 -17.68
CA ILE A 207 2.09 -8.06 -17.89
C ILE A 207 3.35 -8.09 -17.02
N SER A 208 4.51 -7.80 -17.59
CA SER A 208 5.79 -7.79 -16.88
C SER A 208 6.61 -6.56 -17.28
N ILE A 209 6.66 -5.55 -16.42
CA ILE A 209 7.36 -4.30 -16.68
C ILE A 209 8.55 -4.18 -15.74
N THR A 210 9.72 -3.90 -16.29
CA THR A 210 10.94 -3.61 -15.53
C THR A 210 11.46 -2.24 -15.93
N THR A 211 11.76 -1.42 -14.94
CA THR A 211 12.57 -0.21 -15.10
C THR A 211 13.84 -0.40 -14.29
N ALA A 212 15.00 -0.24 -14.92
CA ALA A 212 16.25 -0.27 -14.20
C ALA A 212 16.41 1.02 -13.37
N GLY A 213 16.06 2.16 -13.98
CA GLY A 213 16.15 3.49 -13.38
C GLY A 213 17.58 3.86 -12.97
N GLY A 214 17.69 4.82 -12.07
CA GLY A 214 18.90 5.24 -11.41
C GLY A 214 18.53 5.82 -10.04
N ALA A 215 19.50 5.99 -9.14
CA ALA A 215 19.22 6.30 -7.73
C ALA A 215 18.44 7.61 -7.50
N THR A 216 18.46 8.54 -8.46
CA THR A 216 17.71 9.80 -8.43
C THR A 216 16.57 9.84 -9.43
N ASN A 217 16.37 8.78 -10.20
CA ASN A 217 15.35 8.75 -11.23
C ASN A 217 13.98 8.42 -10.66
N GLU A 218 12.96 8.87 -11.37
CA GLU A 218 11.55 8.62 -11.07
C GLU A 218 10.95 7.67 -12.12
N GLN A 219 10.13 6.72 -11.69
CA GLN A 219 9.51 5.72 -12.55
C GLN A 219 7.99 5.75 -12.39
N ASP A 220 7.28 6.04 -13.47
CA ASP A 220 5.83 6.12 -13.44
C ASP A 220 5.16 4.92 -14.13
N TYR A 221 4.15 4.37 -13.48
CA TYR A 221 3.32 3.27 -14.01
C TYR A 221 1.86 3.67 -13.97
N TYR A 222 1.28 3.98 -15.12
CA TYR A 222 -0.13 4.37 -15.23
C TYR A 222 -1.01 3.22 -15.71
N PHE A 223 -2.02 2.86 -14.92
CA PHE A 223 -3.10 1.94 -15.26
C PHE A 223 -4.46 2.66 -15.17
N GLY A 224 -4.58 3.81 -15.84
CA GLY A 224 -5.84 4.57 -15.93
C GLY A 224 -6.73 3.99 -17.03
N ILE A 225 -7.44 2.92 -16.67
CA ILE A 225 -8.24 2.13 -17.59
C ILE A 225 -9.70 2.24 -17.18
N LYS A 226 -10.54 2.82 -18.05
CA LYS A 226 -11.99 2.91 -17.80
C LYS A 226 -12.62 1.54 -17.56
N SER A 227 -12.22 0.53 -18.35
CA SER A 227 -12.64 -0.86 -18.15
C SER A 227 -11.55 -1.82 -18.64
N GLY A 228 -10.86 -2.46 -17.70
CA GLY A 228 -9.69 -3.30 -17.96
C GLY A 228 -9.84 -4.69 -17.39
N VAL A 229 -9.52 -5.71 -18.19
CA VAL A 229 -9.39 -7.09 -17.72
C VAL A 229 -8.02 -7.63 -18.09
N ILE A 230 -7.27 -8.06 -17.09
CA ILE A 230 -6.00 -8.78 -17.23
C ILE A 230 -6.21 -10.17 -16.67
N THR A 231 -6.14 -11.21 -17.49
CA THR A 231 -6.42 -12.58 -17.04
C THR A 231 -5.22 -13.23 -16.33
N GLY A 232 -4.01 -12.78 -16.64
CA GLY A 232 -2.77 -13.26 -16.03
C GLY A 232 -2.34 -12.46 -14.81
N ASN A 233 -1.05 -12.57 -14.49
CA ASN A 233 -0.41 -11.79 -13.43
C ASN A 233 0.14 -10.48 -13.98
N VAL A 234 0.21 -9.47 -13.12
CA VAL A 234 0.91 -8.21 -13.38
C VAL A 234 2.14 -8.15 -12.47
N THR A 235 3.30 -7.86 -13.05
CA THR A 235 4.56 -7.66 -12.32
C THR A 235 5.16 -6.33 -12.73
N LEU A 236 5.35 -5.42 -11.77
CA LEU A 236 6.00 -4.13 -11.96
C LEU A 236 7.24 -4.10 -11.08
N LYS A 237 8.40 -3.84 -11.68
CA LYS A 237 9.68 -3.88 -10.98
C LYS A 237 10.50 -2.65 -11.30
N THR A 238 10.84 -1.90 -10.26
CA THR A 238 11.81 -0.81 -10.29
C THR A 238 13.07 -1.27 -9.58
N THR A 239 14.25 -1.13 -10.20
CA THR A 239 15.50 -1.62 -9.58
C THR A 239 16.31 -0.54 -8.87
N ALA A 240 16.09 0.73 -9.22
CA ALA A 240 16.69 1.89 -8.59
C ALA A 240 15.79 3.12 -8.76
N GLY A 241 15.81 4.01 -7.77
CA GLY A 241 15.03 5.25 -7.79
C GLY A 241 13.64 5.12 -7.17
N ALA A 242 12.91 6.23 -7.20
CA ALA A 242 11.52 6.32 -6.74
C ALA A 242 10.56 5.77 -7.80
N ALA A 243 9.43 5.21 -7.38
CA ALA A 243 8.40 4.69 -8.27
C ALA A 243 6.98 5.11 -7.87
N TYR A 244 6.18 5.52 -8.84
CA TYR A 244 4.77 5.86 -8.66
C TYR A 244 3.88 4.92 -9.49
N TYR A 245 2.97 4.23 -8.81
CA TYR A 245 2.05 3.26 -9.39
C TYR A 245 0.62 3.79 -9.31
N PHE A 246 0.03 4.16 -10.43
CA PHE A 246 -1.34 4.68 -10.50
C PHE A 246 -2.27 3.58 -11.01
N LEU A 247 -3.08 2.99 -10.14
CA LEU A 247 -4.10 2.00 -10.51
C LEU A 247 -5.47 2.67 -10.53
N GLY A 248 -5.96 2.94 -11.73
CA GLY A 248 -7.08 3.86 -11.95
C GLY A 248 -6.65 5.33 -11.92
N ARG A 249 -7.42 6.17 -12.60
CA ARG A 249 -7.30 7.63 -12.63
C ARG A 249 -8.57 8.28 -12.09
N ASP A 250 -9.72 7.76 -12.50
CA ASP A 250 -11.03 8.32 -12.18
C ASP A 250 -11.88 7.34 -11.36
N ALA A 251 -12.85 7.84 -10.58
CA ALA A 251 -13.75 7.02 -9.77
C ALA A 251 -14.60 6.03 -10.60
N ASN A 252 -14.73 6.29 -11.90
CA ASN A 252 -15.45 5.41 -12.84
C ASN A 252 -14.56 4.35 -13.50
N ASP A 253 -13.26 4.34 -13.20
CA ASP A 253 -12.36 3.33 -13.72
C ASP A 253 -12.63 1.98 -13.07
N ALA A 254 -12.41 0.92 -13.84
CA ALA A 254 -12.63 -0.45 -13.39
C ALA A 254 -11.49 -1.32 -13.89
N LEU A 255 -10.58 -1.68 -12.98
CA LEU A 255 -9.46 -2.56 -13.26
C LEU A 255 -9.67 -3.92 -12.60
N ARG A 256 -9.69 -4.98 -13.41
CA ARG A 256 -9.73 -6.36 -12.95
C ARG A 256 -8.47 -7.11 -13.37
N ILE A 257 -7.74 -7.63 -12.39
CA ILE A 257 -6.63 -8.57 -12.57
C ILE A 257 -7.08 -9.92 -12.01
N ASN A 258 -7.24 -10.95 -12.84
CA ASN A 258 -7.64 -12.28 -12.34
C ASN A 258 -6.50 -12.99 -11.60
N GLY A 259 -5.25 -12.73 -11.99
CA GLY A 259 -4.06 -13.23 -11.30
C GLY A 259 -3.65 -12.36 -10.12
N SER A 260 -2.34 -12.37 -9.82
CA SER A 260 -1.73 -11.54 -8.78
C SER A 260 -1.14 -10.25 -9.36
N LEU A 261 -1.06 -9.22 -8.53
CA LEU A 261 -0.30 -8.00 -8.79
C LEU A 261 0.93 -8.00 -7.86
N ASN A 262 2.12 -8.05 -8.46
CA ASN A 262 3.40 -8.03 -7.75
C ASN A 262 4.14 -6.74 -8.08
N ILE A 263 4.43 -5.95 -7.06
CA ILE A 263 5.16 -4.69 -7.17
C ILE A 263 6.43 -4.78 -6.34
N THR A 264 7.54 -4.46 -6.98
CA THR A 264 8.86 -4.38 -6.36
C THR A 264 9.43 -3.00 -6.65
N GLY A 265 9.41 -2.16 -5.62
CA GLY A 265 10.12 -0.89 -5.59
C GLY A 265 11.58 -1.07 -5.19
N SER A 266 12.27 0.04 -4.94
CA SER A 266 13.71 0.04 -4.67
C SER A 266 14.07 0.94 -3.48
N ALA A 267 15.23 1.58 -3.50
CA ALA A 267 15.48 2.69 -2.58
C ALA A 267 14.96 3.98 -3.22
N GLY A 268 14.11 4.71 -2.52
CA GLY A 268 13.38 5.86 -3.06
C GLY A 268 12.04 6.03 -2.36
N ALA A 269 11.33 7.11 -2.65
CA ALA A 269 9.95 7.25 -2.19
C ALA A 269 9.03 6.51 -3.18
N ASP A 270 8.47 5.38 -2.78
CA ASP A 270 7.61 4.59 -3.66
C ASP A 270 6.13 4.71 -3.27
N SER A 271 5.26 5.09 -4.20
CA SER A 271 3.84 5.32 -3.91
C SER A 271 2.95 4.54 -4.85
N MET A 272 1.91 3.91 -4.31
CA MET A 272 0.81 3.33 -5.06
C MET A 272 -0.47 4.11 -4.77
N LEU A 273 -1.08 4.67 -5.82
CA LEU A 273 -2.36 5.34 -5.75
C LEU A 273 -3.44 4.43 -6.35
N LEU A 274 -4.54 4.26 -5.60
CA LEU A 274 -5.68 3.43 -5.98
C LEU A 274 -6.92 4.30 -6.21
N ALA A 275 -7.50 4.24 -7.41
CA ALA A 275 -8.73 4.95 -7.76
C ALA A 275 -9.73 4.05 -8.52
N GLY A 276 -11.02 4.37 -8.42
CA GLY A 276 -12.08 3.61 -9.09
C GLY A 276 -12.41 2.28 -8.41
N SER A 277 -12.79 1.27 -9.20
CA SER A 277 -13.10 -0.08 -8.74
C SER A 277 -11.96 -1.04 -9.10
N ILE A 278 -11.25 -1.56 -8.09
CA ILE A 278 -10.07 -2.41 -8.29
C ILE A 278 -10.35 -3.80 -7.76
N SER A 279 -10.19 -4.82 -8.62
CA SER A 279 -10.33 -6.22 -8.27
C SER A 279 -9.09 -7.01 -8.67
N ILE A 280 -8.44 -7.63 -7.69
CA ILE A 280 -7.27 -8.51 -7.87
C ILE A 280 -7.64 -9.88 -7.31
N GLY A 281 -7.80 -10.87 -8.19
CA GLY A 281 -8.25 -12.21 -7.81
C GLY A 281 -7.20 -12.98 -6.98
N GLY A 282 -5.92 -12.73 -7.23
CA GLY A 282 -4.80 -13.26 -6.47
C GLY A 282 -4.32 -12.32 -5.37
N ALA A 283 -3.02 -12.39 -5.06
CA ALA A 283 -2.40 -11.50 -4.08
C ALA A 283 -2.08 -10.14 -4.69
N LEU A 284 -2.32 -9.06 -3.94
CA LEU A 284 -1.60 -7.80 -4.08
C LEU A 284 -0.36 -7.87 -3.19
N THR A 285 0.83 -7.94 -3.80
CA THR A 285 2.12 -7.95 -3.10
C THR A 285 2.88 -6.67 -3.46
N ALA A 286 3.17 -5.83 -2.47
CA ALA A 286 4.00 -4.64 -2.63
C ALA A 286 5.24 -4.73 -1.74
N SER A 287 6.42 -4.68 -2.34
CA SER A 287 7.72 -4.65 -1.65
C SER A 287 8.47 -3.39 -2.06
N LEU A 288 8.42 -2.34 -1.25
CA LEU A 288 8.77 -0.97 -1.62
C LEU A 288 10.13 -0.50 -1.08
N GLY A 289 10.97 -1.42 -0.61
CA GLY A 289 12.34 -1.13 -0.19
C GLY A 289 12.45 0.02 0.83
N ALA A 290 13.52 0.82 0.77
CA ALA A 290 13.79 1.87 1.75
C ALA A 290 13.41 3.25 1.23
N GLY A 291 12.72 4.04 2.04
CA GLY A 291 12.32 5.41 1.76
C GLY A 291 10.96 5.73 2.38
N SER A 292 10.29 6.77 1.87
CA SER A 292 8.93 7.10 2.27
C SER A 292 7.97 6.42 1.32
N ASN A 293 7.42 5.29 1.72
CA ASN A 293 6.64 4.44 0.85
C ASN A 293 5.16 4.41 1.24
N GLY A 294 4.28 4.08 0.29
CA GLY A 294 2.93 3.74 0.69
C GLY A 294 1.96 3.29 -0.39
N ILE A 295 0.82 2.81 0.09
CA ILE A 295 -0.38 2.53 -0.68
C ILE A 295 -1.45 3.50 -0.18
N PHE A 296 -2.01 4.30 -1.07
CA PHE A 296 -2.99 5.31 -0.75
C PHE A 296 -4.22 5.13 -1.65
N ASN A 297 -5.39 5.47 -1.14
CA ASN A 297 -6.49 5.84 -2.01
C ASN A 297 -6.12 7.15 -2.75
N GLY A 298 -6.57 7.31 -3.99
CA GLY A 298 -6.20 8.40 -4.90
C GLY A 298 -6.71 9.77 -4.48
N ILE A 299 -6.43 10.22 -3.26
CA ILE A 299 -6.72 11.57 -2.82
C ILE A 299 -5.63 12.48 -3.42
N ASP A 300 -5.91 13.05 -4.59
CA ASP A 300 -5.40 14.39 -4.87
C ASP A 300 -6.04 15.31 -3.82
N THR A 301 -5.24 15.71 -2.83
CA THR A 301 -5.69 16.53 -1.70
C THR A 301 -6.22 17.90 -2.11
N ASN A 302 -6.15 18.24 -3.41
CA ASN A 302 -6.44 19.57 -3.91
C ASN A 302 -7.71 19.69 -4.77
N ASN A 303 -8.46 18.61 -5.10
CA ASN A 303 -9.65 18.77 -5.96
C ASN A 303 -10.70 17.64 -5.92
N ASN A 304 -11.90 17.98 -5.43
CA ASN A 304 -13.23 17.39 -5.72
C ASN A 304 -13.33 15.95 -6.27
N ASP A 305 -13.69 14.98 -5.41
CA ASP A 305 -14.41 13.69 -5.63
C ASP A 305 -14.02 12.74 -6.80
N ALA A 306 -13.26 13.16 -7.80
CA ALA A 306 -13.13 12.48 -9.08
C ALA A 306 -12.16 11.30 -9.07
N THR A 307 -11.25 11.23 -8.09
CA THR A 307 -10.16 10.24 -8.02
C THR A 307 -10.32 9.23 -6.89
N ARG A 308 -11.53 9.10 -6.32
CA ARG A 308 -11.79 8.26 -5.14
C ARG A 308 -11.76 6.76 -5.48
N LEU A 309 -11.22 5.98 -4.54
CA LEU A 309 -11.39 4.53 -4.52
C LEU A 309 -12.85 4.22 -4.16
N VAL A 310 -13.54 3.51 -5.06
CA VAL A 310 -14.96 3.16 -4.93
C VAL A 310 -15.11 1.78 -4.29
N GLN A 311 -14.30 0.82 -4.70
CA GLN A 311 -14.29 -0.53 -4.14
C GLN A 311 -12.93 -1.17 -4.32
N LEU A 312 -12.49 -1.90 -3.31
CA LEU A 312 -11.27 -2.71 -3.36
C LEU A 312 -11.58 -4.15 -3.02
N THR A 313 -11.31 -5.07 -3.96
CA THR A 313 -11.44 -6.52 -3.74
C THR A 313 -10.12 -7.21 -4.04
N LEU A 314 -9.55 -7.91 -3.05
CA LEU A 314 -8.27 -8.60 -3.14
C LEU A 314 -8.41 -10.08 -2.77
N GLY A 315 -7.64 -10.96 -3.39
CA GLY A 315 -7.45 -12.33 -2.92
C GLY A 315 -6.66 -12.35 -1.60
N SER A 316 -5.58 -11.58 -1.51
CA SER A 316 -4.83 -11.33 -0.27
C SER A 316 -4.03 -10.04 -0.39
N LEU A 317 -3.57 -9.47 0.73
CA LEU A 317 -2.69 -8.31 0.76
C LEU A 317 -1.38 -8.65 1.48
N ALA A 318 -0.25 -8.41 0.79
CA ALA A 318 1.09 -8.51 1.36
C ALA A 318 1.83 -7.18 1.13
N TYR A 319 2.29 -6.55 2.20
CA TYR A 319 3.06 -5.31 2.16
C TYR A 319 4.40 -5.50 2.87
N THR A 320 5.48 -5.05 2.25
CA THR A 320 6.83 -5.04 2.82
C THR A 320 7.46 -3.67 2.56
N GLY A 321 7.52 -2.85 3.61
CA GLY A 321 8.27 -1.60 3.65
C GLY A 321 9.73 -1.82 4.00
N GLY A 322 10.43 -0.74 4.33
CA GLY A 322 11.86 -0.79 4.66
C GLY A 322 12.24 0.24 5.70
N ALA A 323 13.34 0.95 5.49
CA ALA A 323 13.70 2.05 6.38
C ALA A 323 13.05 3.34 5.89
N GLY A 324 12.31 4.05 6.74
CA GLY A 324 11.70 5.34 6.44
C GLY A 324 10.27 5.44 6.94
N ARG A 325 9.38 6.04 6.14
CA ARG A 325 7.97 6.20 6.50
C ARG A 325 7.15 5.31 5.60
N ASP A 326 6.63 4.21 6.12
CA ASP A 326 5.83 3.27 5.34
C ASP A 326 4.35 3.41 5.71
N THR A 327 3.47 3.65 4.73
CA THR A 327 2.05 3.92 4.98
C THR A 327 1.14 3.08 4.09
N VAL A 328 0.22 2.31 4.66
CA VAL A 328 -0.90 1.71 3.92
C VAL A 328 -2.19 2.36 4.40
N TYR A 329 -2.76 3.24 3.60
CA TYR A 329 -3.98 3.99 3.91
C TYR A 329 -5.07 3.64 2.91
N LEU A 330 -6.06 2.88 3.37
CA LEU A 330 -7.18 2.42 2.55
C LEU A 330 -8.48 3.00 3.08
N GLU A 331 -9.04 3.93 2.31
CA GLU A 331 -10.33 4.54 2.58
C GLU A 331 -11.21 4.48 1.33
N CYS A 332 -12.23 3.63 1.39
CA CYS A 332 -13.31 3.53 0.43
C CYS A 332 -14.58 3.00 1.14
N PRO A 333 -15.75 2.98 0.48
CA PRO A 333 -16.93 2.39 1.09
C PRO A 333 -16.70 0.96 1.61
N GLU A 334 -16.10 0.10 0.79
CA GLU A 334 -15.91 -1.31 1.12
C GLU A 334 -14.53 -1.83 0.69
N VAL A 335 -13.82 -2.45 1.63
CA VAL A 335 -12.59 -3.23 1.38
C VAL A 335 -12.87 -4.70 1.66
N VAL A 336 -12.71 -5.56 0.65
CA VAL A 336 -12.87 -7.01 0.76
C VAL A 336 -11.55 -7.71 0.44
N ILE A 337 -11.01 -8.45 1.40
CA ILE A 337 -9.79 -9.24 1.24
C ILE A 337 -10.15 -10.69 1.56
N GLY A 338 -10.22 -11.56 0.55
CA GLY A 338 -10.70 -12.93 0.72
C GLY A 338 -9.78 -13.80 1.59
N GLY A 339 -8.49 -13.51 1.60
CA GLY A 339 -7.44 -14.24 2.30
C GLY A 339 -6.77 -13.42 3.39
N ASN A 340 -5.46 -13.57 3.53
CA ASN A 340 -4.70 -12.95 4.61
C ASN A 340 -4.29 -11.51 4.27
N VAL A 341 -4.08 -10.72 5.32
CA VAL A 341 -3.34 -9.46 5.30
C VAL A 341 -2.03 -9.67 6.06
N ALA A 342 -0.90 -9.40 5.43
CA ALA A 342 0.42 -9.45 6.05
C ALA A 342 1.19 -8.16 5.72
N ALA A 343 1.51 -7.37 6.74
CA ALA A 343 2.28 -6.14 6.62
C ALA A 343 3.58 -6.26 7.43
N THR A 344 4.72 -6.01 6.79
CA THR A 344 6.02 -5.85 7.44
C THR A 344 6.52 -4.45 7.13
N MET A 345 6.45 -3.53 8.09
CA MET A 345 6.62 -2.10 7.79
C MET A 345 8.09 -1.67 7.77
N GLY A 346 8.98 -2.36 8.50
CA GLY A 346 10.39 -1.98 8.58
C GLY A 346 10.66 -0.88 9.61
N ALA A 347 11.80 -0.20 9.53
CA ALA A 347 12.23 0.77 10.53
C ALA A 347 11.75 2.20 10.21
N GLY A 348 11.21 2.93 11.18
CA GLY A 348 10.86 4.35 11.07
C GLY A 348 9.42 4.61 11.51
N LYS A 349 8.69 5.48 10.81
CA LYS A 349 7.32 5.85 11.18
C LYS A 349 6.33 5.17 10.26
N ASN A 350 5.63 4.18 10.78
CA ASN A 350 4.81 3.30 9.98
C ASN A 350 3.34 3.40 10.35
N ALA A 351 2.46 3.32 9.36
CA ALA A 351 1.02 3.31 9.59
C ALA A 351 0.31 2.35 8.64
N MET A 352 -0.64 1.58 9.16
CA MET A 352 -1.62 0.86 8.35
C MET A 352 -3.02 1.17 8.85
N SER A 353 -3.85 1.78 8.02
CA SER A 353 -5.17 2.24 8.40
C SER A 353 -6.22 1.85 7.38
N PHE A 354 -7.35 1.36 7.87
CA PHE A 354 -8.54 1.05 7.09
C PHE A 354 -9.69 1.91 7.60
N PHE A 355 -10.08 2.93 6.83
CA PHE A 355 -11.14 3.89 7.18
C PHE A 355 -12.29 3.75 6.19
N ASN A 356 -13.24 2.85 6.46
CA ASN A 356 -14.24 2.45 5.46
C ASN A 356 -15.66 2.75 5.92
N SER A 357 -16.44 3.47 5.11
CA SER A 357 -17.77 3.92 5.53
C SER A 357 -18.80 2.80 5.63
N THR A 358 -18.63 1.69 4.90
CA THR A 358 -19.51 0.51 4.96
C THR A 358 -18.84 -0.63 5.71
N GLY A 359 -17.59 -0.96 5.37
CA GLY A 359 -16.81 -1.85 6.22
C GLY A 359 -15.56 -2.45 5.58
N THR A 360 -14.84 -3.20 6.42
CA THR A 360 -13.64 -3.95 6.06
C THR A 360 -13.84 -5.43 6.36
N PHE A 361 -13.67 -6.28 5.35
CA PHE A 361 -13.84 -7.71 5.47
C PHE A 361 -12.54 -8.43 5.09
N ILE A 362 -11.92 -9.10 6.05
CA ILE A 362 -10.72 -9.93 5.86
C ILE A 362 -11.10 -11.38 6.16
N GLY A 363 -11.15 -12.22 5.14
CA GLY A 363 -11.55 -13.63 5.27
C GLY A 363 -10.52 -14.48 6.02
N GLY A 364 -9.24 -14.11 5.93
CA GLY A 364 -8.12 -14.80 6.59
C GLY A 364 -7.64 -14.11 7.87
N SER A 365 -6.37 -14.33 8.19
CA SER A 365 -5.69 -13.68 9.32
C SER A 365 -5.15 -12.31 8.92
N LEU A 366 -5.04 -11.40 9.90
CA LEU A 366 -4.33 -10.14 9.74
C LEU A 366 -3.09 -10.15 10.63
N ALA A 367 -1.93 -9.90 10.04
CA ALA A 367 -0.67 -9.76 10.74
C ALA A 367 -0.02 -8.43 10.36
N TYR A 368 0.17 -7.57 11.34
CA TYR A 368 1.00 -6.37 11.25
C TYR A 368 2.28 -6.60 12.04
N THR A 369 3.42 -6.49 11.38
CA THR A 369 4.74 -6.51 12.01
C THR A 369 5.42 -5.18 11.75
N GLY A 370 5.50 -4.36 12.79
CA GLY A 370 6.25 -3.13 12.81
C GLY A 370 7.76 -3.37 12.82
N GLY A 371 8.52 -2.31 13.03
CA GLY A 371 9.97 -2.38 13.18
C GLY A 371 10.45 -1.51 14.34
N THR A 372 11.61 -0.88 14.18
CA THR A 372 12.08 0.11 15.14
C THR A 372 11.48 1.47 14.78
N GLY A 373 10.81 2.15 15.71
CA GLY A 373 10.27 3.49 15.51
C GLY A 373 8.83 3.57 16.01
N ASP A 374 8.01 4.40 15.37
CA ASP A 374 6.59 4.55 15.69
C ASP A 374 5.76 3.68 14.74
N ASP A 375 5.05 2.69 15.27
CA ASP A 375 4.20 1.80 14.48
C ASP A 375 2.72 2.03 14.84
N ARG A 376 1.87 2.27 13.84
CA ARG A 376 0.44 2.50 14.03
C ARG A 376 -0.41 1.58 13.18
N PHE A 377 -1.47 1.03 13.78
CA PHE A 377 -2.52 0.30 13.09
C PHE A 377 -3.91 0.83 13.47
N ASP A 378 -4.74 1.12 12.47
CA ASP A 378 -6.11 1.58 12.69
C ASP A 378 -7.14 0.78 11.89
N PHE A 379 -8.24 0.42 12.56
CA PHE A 379 -9.52 0.20 11.91
C PHE A 379 -10.49 1.30 12.34
N ALA A 380 -11.19 1.91 11.38
CA ALA A 380 -12.40 2.66 11.68
C ALA A 380 -13.44 2.49 10.57
N GLY A 381 -14.71 2.72 10.91
CA GLY A 381 -15.82 2.55 9.98
C GLY A 381 -17.03 1.86 10.59
N ALA A 382 -18.06 1.63 9.77
CA ALA A 382 -19.31 1.04 10.24
C ALA A 382 -19.17 -0.44 10.63
N ALA A 383 -18.35 -1.21 9.92
CA ALA A 383 -18.15 -2.63 10.23
C ALA A 383 -16.73 -3.12 9.95
N VAL A 384 -16.20 -3.98 10.82
CA VAL A 384 -14.93 -4.70 10.63
C VAL A 384 -15.13 -6.19 10.88
N THR A 385 -14.58 -7.03 10.02
CA THR A 385 -14.53 -8.47 10.25
C THR A 385 -13.16 -9.02 9.89
N VAL A 386 -12.54 -9.75 10.83
CA VAL A 386 -11.31 -10.54 10.59
C VAL A 386 -11.61 -11.99 10.93
N GLY A 387 -11.72 -12.83 9.90
CA GLY A 387 -12.11 -14.24 10.01
C GLY A 387 -11.01 -15.14 10.61
N GLY A 388 -9.78 -14.66 10.68
CA GLY A 388 -8.63 -15.32 11.29
C GLY A 388 -8.03 -14.55 12.47
N LYS A 389 -6.85 -14.96 12.92
CA LYS A 389 -6.15 -14.28 14.02
C LYS A 389 -5.76 -12.86 13.59
N PHE A 390 -6.02 -11.88 14.44
CA PHE A 390 -5.45 -10.53 14.35
C PHE A 390 -4.20 -10.49 15.23
N THR A 391 -3.04 -10.23 14.63
CA THR A 391 -1.76 -10.06 15.33
C THR A 391 -1.18 -8.70 15.00
N PHE A 392 -0.87 -7.93 16.03
CA PHE A 392 -0.02 -6.75 15.93
C PHE A 392 1.26 -7.00 16.71
N LYS A 393 2.39 -6.74 16.07
CA LYS A 393 3.71 -6.82 16.69
C LYS A 393 4.45 -5.51 16.48
N GLY A 394 4.45 -4.65 17.49
CA GLY A 394 5.39 -3.53 17.61
C GLY A 394 6.78 -4.08 17.97
N MET A 395 7.84 -3.56 17.37
CA MET A 395 9.20 -4.06 17.64
C MET A 395 10.09 -2.99 18.29
N GLY A 396 9.50 -1.96 18.90
CA GLY A 396 10.17 -0.77 19.39
C GLY A 396 11.56 -0.98 20.01
N ALA A 397 12.54 -0.25 19.44
CA ALA A 397 13.75 0.24 20.11
C ALA A 397 14.14 1.61 19.48
N GLN A 398 14.47 2.61 20.32
CA GLN A 398 14.81 4.02 20.05
C GLN A 398 14.21 4.73 18.82
N SER A 399 13.50 5.83 19.07
CA SER A 399 13.07 6.77 18.03
C SER A 399 14.27 7.34 17.31
N GLN A 400 14.16 7.52 15.99
CA GLN A 400 15.14 8.32 15.25
C GLN A 400 15.10 9.80 15.67
N ASP A 401 13.98 10.26 16.25
CA ASP A 401 13.86 11.60 16.81
C ASP A 401 14.38 11.60 18.26
N ALA A 402 15.55 12.18 18.45
CA ALA A 402 16.22 12.29 19.75
C ALA A 402 15.31 13.00 20.77
N GLY A 403 14.60 12.22 21.59
CA GLY A 403 13.80 12.69 22.72
C GLY A 403 12.32 12.30 22.72
N ALA A 404 11.78 11.79 21.61
CA ALA A 404 10.41 11.23 21.60
C ALA A 404 10.46 9.74 21.96
N ALA A 405 9.58 9.30 22.86
CA ALA A 405 9.39 7.87 23.10
C ALA A 405 8.71 7.26 21.87
N ASN A 406 9.23 6.13 21.39
CA ASN A 406 8.56 5.34 20.35
C ASN A 406 7.15 5.00 20.81
N THR A 407 6.18 5.17 19.92
CA THR A 407 4.79 4.84 20.17
C THR A 407 4.31 3.76 19.22
N ASP A 408 4.04 2.58 19.77
CA ASP A 408 3.36 1.48 19.09
C ASP A 408 1.87 1.58 19.44
N SER A 409 1.00 1.69 18.44
CA SER A 409 -0.41 1.98 18.67
C SER A 409 -1.34 1.16 17.78
N VAL A 410 -2.40 0.65 18.39
CA VAL A 410 -3.46 -0.10 17.72
C VAL A 410 -4.80 0.45 18.16
N PHE A 411 -5.61 0.84 17.19
CA PHE A 411 -6.92 1.42 17.43
C PHE A 411 -7.98 0.69 16.61
N ILE A 412 -9.00 0.15 17.28
CA ILE A 412 -10.15 -0.48 16.62
C ILE A 412 -11.40 0.34 16.95
N TYR A 413 -11.66 1.34 16.13
CA TYR A 413 -12.72 2.35 16.27
C TYR A 413 -13.87 2.12 15.28
N SER A 414 -14.44 0.92 15.31
CA SER A 414 -15.58 0.57 14.46
C SER A 414 -16.88 0.49 15.28
N ASP A 415 -18.00 0.91 14.68
CA ASP A 415 -19.31 0.75 15.31
C ASP A 415 -19.57 -0.73 15.65
N TYR A 416 -19.23 -1.62 14.70
CA TYR A 416 -19.34 -3.06 14.84
C TYR A 416 -18.07 -3.77 14.41
N ALA A 417 -17.43 -4.54 15.30
CA ALA A 417 -16.31 -5.39 14.91
C ALA A 417 -16.53 -6.85 15.30
N VAL A 418 -16.16 -7.77 14.41
CA VAL A 418 -16.08 -9.20 14.70
C VAL A 418 -14.64 -9.66 14.45
N LEU A 419 -13.95 -9.97 15.53
CA LEU A 419 -12.56 -10.42 15.52
C LEU A 419 -12.50 -11.86 16.05
N HIS A 420 -11.55 -12.67 15.58
CA HIS A 420 -11.30 -13.98 16.20
C HIS A 420 -10.39 -13.85 17.43
N THR A 421 -9.15 -14.31 17.36
CA THR A 421 -8.15 -14.09 18.41
C THR A 421 -7.42 -12.80 18.11
N VAL A 422 -7.26 -11.95 19.13
CA VAL A 422 -6.49 -10.72 19.05
C VAL A 422 -5.23 -10.90 19.88
N GLU A 423 -4.08 -10.71 19.26
CA GLU A 423 -2.77 -10.76 19.91
C GLU A 423 -2.00 -9.48 19.64
N LEU A 424 -1.64 -8.78 20.72
CA LEU A 424 -0.77 -7.64 20.73
C LEU A 424 0.56 -8.04 21.38
N ILE A 425 1.64 -7.81 20.66
CA ILE A 425 3.01 -7.92 21.15
C ILE A 425 3.64 -6.54 20.98
N GLY A 426 3.69 -5.78 22.07
CA GLY A 426 4.34 -4.48 22.14
C GLY A 426 5.86 -4.58 22.10
N GLY A 427 6.50 -3.41 22.05
CA GLY A 427 7.95 -3.26 22.09
C GLY A 427 8.55 -3.70 23.43
N ALA A 428 9.87 -3.93 23.47
CA ALA A 428 10.56 -4.16 24.74
C ALA A 428 10.62 -2.89 25.60
N THR A 429 10.58 -1.72 24.95
CA THR A 429 10.61 -0.37 25.51
C THR A 429 9.76 0.55 24.63
N GLY A 430 9.24 1.64 25.16
CA GLY A 430 8.45 2.61 24.39
C GLY A 430 7.12 2.90 25.09
N ARG A 431 6.16 3.38 24.33
CA ARG A 431 4.75 3.51 24.71
C ARG A 431 3.95 2.56 23.82
N ASP A 432 3.29 1.61 24.44
CA ASP A 432 2.39 0.66 23.77
C ASP A 432 0.93 1.05 24.08
N ILE A 433 0.15 1.37 23.05
CA ILE A 433 -1.26 1.76 23.14
C ILE A 433 -2.10 0.73 22.39
N PHE A 434 -3.11 0.17 23.05
CA PHE A 434 -4.02 -0.79 22.43
C PHE A 434 -5.44 -0.56 22.88
N HIS A 435 -6.26 -0.05 21.97
CA HIS A 435 -7.67 0.25 22.22
C HIS A 435 -8.56 -0.63 21.34
N LEU A 436 -9.37 -1.47 21.99
CA LEU A 436 -10.53 -2.10 21.38
C LEU A 436 -11.76 -1.30 21.79
N GLY A 437 -12.30 -0.51 20.88
CA GLY A 437 -13.41 0.40 21.16
C GLY A 437 -12.91 1.84 21.30
N VAL A 438 -13.85 2.76 21.37
CA VAL A 438 -13.58 4.19 21.60
C VAL A 438 -13.78 4.45 23.08
N ALA A 439 -12.72 4.86 23.77
CA ALA A 439 -12.86 5.35 25.13
C ALA A 439 -13.67 6.65 25.17
N GLU A 440 -14.58 6.74 26.13
CA GLU A 440 -15.41 7.90 26.35
C GLU A 440 -14.54 9.15 26.60
N GLY A 441 -14.74 10.20 25.80
CA GLY A 441 -13.99 11.45 25.89
C GLY A 441 -12.75 11.54 24.99
N ALA A 442 -12.44 10.51 24.20
CA ALA A 442 -11.51 10.66 23.10
C ALA A 442 -12.05 11.70 22.10
N ASP A 443 -11.23 12.69 21.76
CA ASP A 443 -11.52 13.84 20.87
C ASP A 443 -11.76 13.44 19.39
N LEU A 444 -12.17 12.19 19.15
CA LEU A 444 -12.25 11.60 17.83
C LEU A 444 -13.72 11.42 17.47
N ASN A 445 -14.10 11.81 16.25
CA ASN A 445 -15.45 11.65 15.70
C ASN A 445 -15.81 10.16 15.42
N PHE A 446 -15.32 9.24 16.24
CA PHE A 446 -15.55 7.81 16.14
C PHE A 446 -16.43 7.35 17.29
N THR A 447 -17.23 6.32 17.02
CA THR A 447 -18.03 5.62 18.01
C THR A 447 -17.72 4.14 17.93
N SER A 448 -17.75 3.45 19.08
CA SER A 448 -17.95 2.00 19.12
C SER A 448 -19.34 1.73 19.67
N THR A 449 -19.98 0.67 19.18
CA THR A 449 -21.26 0.19 19.75
C THR A 449 -21.10 -1.24 20.23
N LEU A 450 -20.38 -2.08 19.49
CA LEU A 450 -20.13 -3.46 19.87
C LEU A 450 -18.91 -4.04 19.17
N ILE A 451 -17.93 -4.49 19.97
CA ILE A 451 -16.79 -5.26 19.49
C ILE A 451 -16.90 -6.68 20.03
N SER A 452 -17.05 -7.66 19.15
CA SER A 452 -17.11 -9.08 19.51
C SER A 452 -15.81 -9.79 19.14
N VAL A 453 -15.06 -10.22 20.15
CA VAL A 453 -13.87 -11.06 20.01
C VAL A 453 -14.23 -12.51 20.28
N LEU A 454 -14.30 -13.34 19.23
CA LEU A 454 -14.73 -14.74 19.30
C LEU A 454 -13.69 -15.66 19.97
N GLY A 455 -12.41 -15.27 19.96
CA GLY A 455 -11.31 -16.01 20.57
C GLY A 455 -10.71 -15.28 21.78
N ASP A 456 -9.42 -15.51 22.01
CA ASP A 456 -8.69 -14.88 23.12
C ASP A 456 -8.27 -13.44 22.76
N VAL A 457 -8.18 -12.59 23.78
CA VAL A 457 -7.46 -11.30 23.75
C VAL A 457 -6.18 -11.48 24.54
N ILE A 458 -5.04 -11.30 23.88
CA ILE A 458 -3.71 -11.46 24.48
C ILE A 458 -2.93 -10.16 24.25
N THR A 459 -2.51 -9.49 25.31
CA THR A 459 -1.68 -8.29 25.24
C THR A 459 -0.39 -8.48 26.03
N ASN A 460 0.74 -8.10 25.43
CA ASN A 460 2.06 -8.15 26.05
C ASN A 460 2.84 -6.87 25.72
N THR A 461 2.95 -5.91 26.65
CA THR A 461 3.46 -4.54 26.43
C THR A 461 4.89 -4.31 26.94
N GLY A 462 5.64 -5.38 27.21
CA GLY A 462 7.06 -5.27 27.57
C GLY A 462 7.33 -4.43 28.83
N ALA A 463 8.44 -3.67 28.84
CA ALA A 463 8.85 -2.84 29.98
C ALA A 463 8.62 -1.33 29.78
N GLY A 464 8.00 -0.94 28.66
CA GLY A 464 7.62 0.43 28.33
C GLY A 464 6.34 0.88 29.04
N TYR A 465 5.93 2.13 28.81
CA TYR A 465 4.58 2.58 29.18
C TYR A 465 3.54 1.76 28.42
N SER A 466 2.46 1.40 29.09
CA SER A 466 1.42 0.52 28.57
C SER A 466 0.06 1.14 28.83
N ASP A 467 -0.81 1.12 27.82
CA ASP A 467 -2.13 1.74 27.81
C ASP A 467 -3.07 0.84 27.00
N VAL A 468 -3.76 -0.03 27.73
CA VAL A 468 -4.65 -1.04 27.17
C VAL A 468 -6.07 -0.76 27.59
N GLU A 469 -6.95 -0.55 26.62
CA GLU A 469 -8.36 -0.24 26.84
C GLU A 469 -9.25 -1.21 26.06
N LEU A 470 -10.22 -1.82 26.75
CA LEU A 470 -11.27 -2.67 26.19
C LEU A 470 -12.63 -2.05 26.51
N THR A 471 -13.21 -1.33 25.56
CA THR A 471 -14.51 -0.65 25.70
C THR A 471 -15.53 -1.26 24.75
N ASP A 472 -16.80 -1.36 25.16
CA ASP A 472 -17.90 -1.97 24.37
C ASP A 472 -17.59 -3.38 23.85
N THR A 473 -16.75 -4.11 24.57
CA THR A 473 -16.13 -5.33 24.07
C THR A 473 -16.71 -6.59 24.73
N ILE A 474 -17.19 -7.52 23.91
CA ILE A 474 -17.56 -8.89 24.28
C ILE A 474 -16.41 -9.83 23.90
N VAL A 475 -15.74 -10.42 24.89
CA VAL A 475 -14.71 -11.45 24.69
C VAL A 475 -15.25 -12.82 25.04
N HIS A 476 -15.31 -13.70 24.04
CA HIS A 476 -15.80 -15.08 24.19
C HIS A 476 -14.70 -16.07 24.63
N GLY A 477 -13.43 -15.71 24.44
CA GLY A 477 -12.27 -16.44 24.94
C GLY A 477 -11.72 -15.88 26.24
N LYS A 478 -10.44 -16.12 26.50
CA LYS A 478 -9.70 -15.57 27.64
C LYS A 478 -9.21 -14.16 27.34
N VAL A 479 -9.07 -13.36 28.38
CA VAL A 479 -8.35 -12.08 28.34
C VAL A 479 -7.07 -12.26 29.15
N THR A 480 -5.91 -12.08 28.52
CA THR A 480 -4.60 -12.17 29.17
C THR A 480 -3.81 -10.90 28.87
N HIS A 481 -3.47 -10.15 29.91
CA HIS A 481 -2.55 -9.03 29.84
C HIS A 481 -1.27 -9.33 30.60
N THR A 482 -0.13 -8.98 30.01
CA THR A 482 1.17 -9.03 30.68
C THR A 482 1.97 -7.78 30.39
N SER A 483 2.48 -7.16 31.44
CA SER A 483 3.41 -6.04 31.36
C SER A 483 4.50 -6.21 32.42
N ALA A 484 5.61 -5.50 32.23
CA ALA A 484 6.74 -5.46 33.17
C ALA A 484 7.34 -4.04 33.21
N VAL A 485 6.47 -3.02 33.25
CA VAL A 485 6.83 -1.60 33.15
C VAL A 485 7.87 -1.21 34.20
N ALA A 486 8.96 -0.58 33.79
CA ALA A 486 10.07 -0.25 34.69
C ALA A 486 9.77 0.99 35.57
N ALA A 487 10.29 1.05 36.81
CA ALA A 487 9.99 2.15 37.75
C ALA A 487 10.31 3.58 37.25
N SER A 488 11.21 3.72 36.29
CA SER A 488 11.59 5.02 35.71
C SER A 488 10.67 5.48 34.58
N THR A 489 9.78 4.61 34.10
CA THR A 489 8.82 4.93 33.04
C THR A 489 7.47 5.28 33.65
N ALA A 490 6.60 5.89 32.85
CA ALA A 490 5.23 6.22 33.25
C ALA A 490 4.43 4.93 33.61
N SER A 491 3.22 5.10 34.17
CA SER A 491 2.39 4.02 34.72
C SER A 491 1.92 3.00 33.67
N ASP A 492 1.54 1.81 34.15
CA ASP A 492 0.82 0.80 33.37
C ASP A 492 -0.69 0.99 33.51
N TYR A 493 -1.36 1.30 32.41
CA TYR A 493 -2.81 1.52 32.39
C TYR A 493 -3.51 0.35 31.72
N TYR A 494 -4.45 -0.26 32.47
CA TYR A 494 -5.31 -1.30 31.95
C TYR A 494 -6.77 -1.01 32.30
N PHE A 495 -7.61 -0.87 31.28
CA PHE A 495 -8.98 -0.42 31.42
C PHE A 495 -9.93 -1.38 30.70
N ILE A 496 -10.99 -1.80 31.37
CA ILE A 496 -12.14 -2.48 30.76
C ILE A 496 -13.40 -1.71 31.14
N GLU A 497 -14.22 -1.36 30.15
CA GLU A 497 -15.47 -0.64 30.32
C GLU A 497 -16.57 -1.20 29.43
N ASP A 498 -17.78 -1.25 29.96
CA ASP A 498 -18.97 -1.80 29.28
C ASP A 498 -18.70 -3.18 28.63
N GLY A 499 -17.88 -3.98 29.32
CA GLY A 499 -17.34 -5.23 28.81
C GLY A 499 -18.13 -6.49 29.19
N TYR A 500 -17.96 -7.55 28.41
CA TYR A 500 -18.45 -8.88 28.75
C TYR A 500 -17.38 -9.94 28.48
N VAL A 501 -16.86 -10.58 29.54
CA VAL A 501 -15.77 -11.56 29.43
C VAL A 501 -16.26 -12.94 29.89
N THR A 502 -16.36 -13.89 28.96
CA THR A 502 -16.79 -15.26 29.29
C THR A 502 -15.67 -16.14 29.82
N GLY A 503 -14.46 -15.99 29.26
CA GLY A 503 -13.28 -16.75 29.67
C GLY A 503 -12.61 -16.16 30.90
N ALA A 504 -11.46 -16.72 31.26
CA ALA A 504 -10.67 -16.19 32.37
C ALA A 504 -10.10 -14.81 32.02
N LEU A 505 -10.21 -13.87 32.96
CA LEU A 505 -9.53 -12.59 32.90
C LEU A 505 -8.26 -12.66 33.76
N THR A 506 -7.09 -12.54 33.13
CA THR A 506 -5.78 -12.59 33.79
C THR A 506 -5.00 -11.33 33.44
N ILE A 507 -4.70 -10.51 34.45
CA ILE A 507 -3.90 -9.29 34.31
C ILE A 507 -2.64 -9.47 35.16
N ASN A 508 -1.47 -9.46 34.52
CA ASN A 508 -0.18 -9.61 35.17
C ASN A 508 0.71 -8.38 34.90
N ALA A 509 0.54 -7.35 35.71
CA ALA A 509 1.27 -6.10 35.67
C ALA A 509 2.45 -6.11 36.66
N ALA A 510 3.37 -7.07 36.50
CA ALA A 510 4.41 -7.36 37.49
C ALA A 510 5.63 -6.41 37.42
N GLY A 511 5.45 -5.21 36.85
CA GLY A 511 6.49 -4.20 36.69
C GLY A 511 6.94 -3.55 38.00
N ALA A 512 7.84 -2.59 37.93
CA ALA A 512 8.23 -1.76 39.08
C ALA A 512 7.62 -0.34 39.02
N ALA A 513 6.94 0.02 37.95
CA ALA A 513 6.10 1.21 37.89
C ALA A 513 4.74 0.96 38.51
N ASN A 514 4.02 2.04 38.81
CA ASN A 514 2.64 1.99 39.28
C ASN A 514 1.74 1.41 38.18
N ALA A 515 0.93 0.41 38.54
CA ALA A 515 -0.14 -0.10 37.71
C ALA A 515 -1.47 0.54 38.13
N GLN A 516 -2.26 0.97 37.15
CA GLN A 516 -3.64 1.41 37.33
C GLN A 516 -4.55 0.51 36.51
N ILE A 517 -5.28 -0.36 37.21
CA ILE A 517 -6.19 -1.33 36.61
C ILE A 517 -7.61 -0.94 36.97
N VAL A 518 -8.45 -0.70 35.97
CA VAL A 518 -9.84 -0.28 36.16
C VAL A 518 -10.76 -1.23 35.41
N ILE A 519 -11.77 -1.75 36.10
CA ILE A 519 -12.83 -2.56 35.52
C ILE A 519 -14.16 -1.91 35.86
N ASN A 520 -14.80 -1.34 34.85
CA ASN A 520 -16.08 -0.64 34.98
C ASN A 520 -17.17 -1.34 34.18
N ASP A 521 -18.38 -1.38 34.73
CA ASP A 521 -19.59 -1.83 34.03
C ASP A 521 -19.45 -3.18 33.30
N THR A 522 -18.62 -4.06 33.86
CA THR A 522 -18.16 -5.27 33.18
C THR A 522 -18.74 -6.54 33.80
N LEU A 523 -19.19 -7.46 32.96
CA LEU A 523 -19.65 -8.79 33.35
C LEU A 523 -18.55 -9.85 33.11
N CYS A 524 -17.97 -10.36 34.19
CA CYS A 524 -16.99 -11.45 34.19
C CYS A 524 -17.63 -12.78 34.58
N ILE A 525 -17.68 -13.74 33.66
CA ILE A 525 -18.30 -15.05 33.90
C ILE A 525 -17.33 -16.03 34.60
N SER A 526 -16.06 -16.01 34.21
CA SER A 526 -15.05 -16.92 34.75
C SER A 526 -14.17 -16.25 35.81
N THR A 527 -13.07 -16.90 36.16
CA THR A 527 -12.10 -16.42 37.15
C THR A 527 -11.45 -15.10 36.71
N VAL A 528 -11.32 -14.18 37.66
CA VAL A 528 -10.53 -12.94 37.51
C VAL A 528 -9.28 -13.07 38.37
N THR A 529 -8.11 -12.94 37.75
CA THR A 529 -6.80 -12.96 38.42
C THR A 529 -6.04 -11.69 38.07
N ILE A 530 -5.69 -10.90 39.08
CA ILE A 530 -4.91 -9.67 38.94
C ILE A 530 -3.65 -9.81 39.79
N THR A 531 -2.49 -9.58 39.19
CA THR A 531 -1.20 -9.52 39.88
C THR A 531 -0.51 -8.24 39.46
N THR A 532 -0.15 -7.40 40.42
CA THR A 532 0.64 -6.19 40.20
C THR A 532 2.04 -6.34 40.83
N GLY A 533 2.82 -5.28 40.82
CA GLY A 533 4.26 -5.32 40.83
C GLY A 533 4.89 -4.71 42.08
N ALA A 534 5.93 -3.90 41.88
CA ALA A 534 6.65 -3.22 42.95
C ALA A 534 6.32 -1.70 43.06
N GLY A 535 5.36 -1.22 42.26
CA GLY A 535 4.93 0.17 42.24
C GLY A 535 3.89 0.48 43.32
N ASP A 536 3.46 1.74 43.41
CA ASP A 536 2.26 2.08 44.19
C ASP A 536 1.04 1.80 43.28
N ASP A 537 0.50 0.58 43.39
CA ASP A 537 -0.48 0.05 42.44
C ASP A 537 -1.92 0.34 42.86
N ARG A 538 -2.83 0.46 41.88
CA ARG A 538 -4.25 0.71 42.11
C ARG A 538 -5.12 -0.20 41.26
N VAL A 539 -6.05 -0.90 41.91
CA VAL A 539 -7.05 -1.76 41.27
C VAL A 539 -8.45 -1.29 41.63
N ASP A 540 -9.18 -0.79 40.65
CA ASP A 540 -10.52 -0.21 40.80
C ASP A 540 -11.57 -1.07 40.11
N PHE A 541 -12.59 -1.46 40.85
CA PHE A 541 -13.83 -2.01 40.33
C PHE A 541 -14.97 -1.04 40.58
N ASP A 542 -15.50 -0.43 39.52
CA ASP A 542 -16.53 0.59 39.68
C ASP A 542 -17.58 0.52 38.56
N THR A 543 -18.41 1.55 38.53
CA THR A 543 -19.59 1.70 37.69
C THR A 543 -19.67 3.16 37.31
N ARG A 544 -19.64 3.48 36.02
CA ARG A 544 -19.46 4.85 35.56
C ARG A 544 -20.81 5.56 35.52
N THR A 545 -20.88 6.67 36.23
CA THR A 545 -22.16 7.22 36.67
C THR A 545 -22.89 8.12 35.69
N THR A 546 -22.27 8.51 34.58
CA THR A 546 -22.82 9.53 33.66
C THR A 546 -23.60 8.93 32.50
N GLU A 547 -23.28 7.70 32.06
CA GLU A 547 -23.79 7.17 30.78
C GLU A 547 -24.14 5.66 30.82
N SER A 548 -23.49 4.87 31.67
CA SER A 548 -23.80 3.45 31.84
C SER A 548 -24.77 3.21 33.00
N ILE A 549 -25.74 2.31 32.78
CA ILE A 549 -26.59 1.73 33.83
C ILE A 549 -26.03 0.39 34.32
N GLY A 550 -24.82 0.05 33.89
CA GLY A 550 -24.13 -1.19 34.20
C GLY A 550 -23.86 -1.34 35.69
N ILE A 551 -23.76 -2.60 36.11
CA ILE A 551 -23.06 -2.96 37.35
C ILE A 551 -21.97 -3.95 36.98
N CYS A 552 -20.81 -3.84 37.63
CA CYS A 552 -19.80 -4.88 37.54
C CYS A 552 -20.32 -6.16 38.20
N VAL A 553 -20.24 -7.29 37.50
CA VAL A 553 -20.70 -8.59 38.02
C VAL A 553 -19.64 -9.66 37.80
N PHE A 554 -19.28 -10.35 38.89
CA PHE A 554 -18.25 -11.37 38.90
C PHE A 554 -18.84 -12.71 39.32
N TYR A 555 -19.03 -13.62 38.36
CA TYR A 555 -19.54 -14.97 38.63
C TYR A 555 -18.44 -15.95 39.05
N GLY A 556 -17.23 -15.80 38.52
CA GLY A 556 -16.07 -16.60 38.92
C GLY A 556 -15.35 -16.01 40.13
N ALA A 557 -14.40 -16.79 40.68
CA ALA A 557 -13.56 -16.33 41.78
C ALA A 557 -12.68 -15.15 41.35
N VAL A 558 -12.54 -14.16 42.23
CA VAL A 558 -11.67 -12.99 42.04
C VAL A 558 -10.46 -13.13 42.96
N SER A 559 -9.26 -13.06 42.39
CA SER A 559 -7.99 -13.10 43.12
C SER A 559 -7.12 -11.91 42.71
N ILE A 560 -6.73 -11.10 43.69
CA ILE A 560 -5.88 -9.91 43.50
C ILE A 560 -4.63 -10.08 44.36
N SER A 561 -3.46 -9.80 43.80
CA SER A 561 -2.16 -9.81 44.48
C SER A 561 -1.43 -8.52 44.13
N LEU A 562 -1.33 -7.58 45.08
CA LEU A 562 -0.83 -6.23 44.83
C LEU A 562 0.71 -6.08 44.87
N GLY A 563 1.42 -7.08 45.38
CA GLY A 563 2.89 -7.10 45.31
C GLY A 563 3.56 -6.28 46.40
N THR A 564 4.45 -5.34 46.06
CA THR A 564 5.13 -4.48 47.03
C THR A 564 4.89 -3.02 46.68
N GLY A 565 4.53 -2.18 47.65
CA GLY A 565 4.16 -0.80 47.33
C GLY A 565 3.19 -0.27 48.36
N ASN A 566 2.71 0.96 48.18
CA ASN A 566 1.51 1.41 48.87
C ASN A 566 0.34 1.24 47.90
N ASP A 567 -0.33 0.11 48.00
CA ASP A 567 -1.29 -0.32 47.01
C ASP A 567 -2.73 -0.08 47.46
N ASP A 568 -3.59 0.28 46.51
CA ASP A 568 -5.01 0.52 46.74
C ASP A 568 -5.85 -0.50 45.97
N TRP A 569 -6.74 -1.20 46.68
CA TRP A 569 -7.87 -1.89 46.05
C TRP A 569 -9.17 -1.18 46.36
N VAL A 570 -9.90 -0.80 45.32
CA VAL A 570 -11.11 -0.01 45.39
C VAL A 570 -12.27 -0.77 44.76
N ALA A 571 -13.41 -0.80 45.44
CA ALA A 571 -14.66 -1.31 44.92
C ALA A 571 -15.81 -0.33 45.20
N GLY A 572 -16.29 0.36 44.16
CA GLY A 572 -17.46 1.24 44.18
C GLY A 572 -17.24 2.61 44.81
N TRP A 573 -16.12 3.30 44.53
CA TRP A 573 -15.69 4.53 45.23
C TRP A 573 -16.58 5.75 44.99
N ASN A 574 -17.20 5.86 43.81
CA ASN A 574 -17.87 7.10 43.42
C ASN A 574 -19.35 6.90 43.03
N PRO A 575 -20.25 6.51 43.96
CA PRO A 575 -21.66 6.43 43.64
C PRO A 575 -22.25 7.84 43.60
N VAL A 576 -22.33 8.41 42.39
CA VAL A 576 -23.17 9.57 42.11
C VAL A 576 -24.66 9.19 42.20
N THR A 577 -25.00 7.89 42.18
CA THR A 577 -26.37 7.39 42.39
C THR A 577 -26.41 6.15 43.31
N ASP A 578 -27.50 6.00 44.07
CA ASP A 578 -27.69 4.91 45.05
C ASP A 578 -27.87 3.51 44.42
N THR A 579 -27.74 3.37 43.09
CA THR A 579 -27.95 2.12 42.34
C THR A 579 -26.67 1.52 41.74
N VAL A 580 -25.53 2.12 42.04
CA VAL A 580 -24.20 1.88 41.43
C VAL A 580 -23.36 1.03 42.41
N GLY A 581 -22.67 -0.01 41.92
CA GLY A 581 -21.93 -0.96 42.75
C GLY A 581 -21.52 -2.27 42.06
N ASN A 582 -20.81 -3.14 42.80
CA ASN A 582 -20.29 -4.42 42.29
C ASN A 582 -21.04 -5.64 42.85
N ASN A 583 -21.21 -6.70 42.05
CA ASN A 583 -21.84 -7.96 42.50
C ASN A 583 -20.87 -9.14 42.37
N PHE A 584 -20.30 -9.56 43.50
CA PHE A 584 -19.40 -10.71 43.61
C PHE A 584 -20.19 -11.96 44.00
N ARG A 585 -20.41 -12.86 43.05
CA ARG A 585 -21.17 -14.10 43.24
C ARG A 585 -20.32 -15.30 43.63
N SER A 586 -19.00 -15.12 43.74
CA SER A 586 -18.03 -16.12 44.14
C SER A 586 -17.06 -15.55 45.19
N SER A 587 -16.03 -16.31 45.55
CA SER A 587 -15.00 -15.87 46.49
C SER A 587 -14.19 -14.70 45.94
N VAL A 588 -13.96 -13.70 46.78
CA VAL A 588 -13.02 -12.60 46.52
C VAL A 588 -11.83 -12.78 47.47
N LYS A 589 -10.61 -12.78 46.92
CA LYS A 589 -9.36 -12.83 47.67
C LYS A 589 -8.49 -11.66 47.26
N VAL A 590 -8.04 -10.88 48.25
CA VAL A 590 -7.10 -9.78 48.01
C VAL A 590 -5.90 -9.96 48.93
N ASP A 591 -4.71 -10.06 48.34
CA ASP A 591 -3.43 -10.07 49.02
C ASP A 591 -2.74 -8.73 48.76
N GLY A 592 -2.66 -7.89 49.79
CA GLY A 592 -1.98 -6.60 49.66
C GLY A 592 -0.47 -6.73 49.50
N GLY A 593 0.12 -7.87 49.85
CA GLY A 593 1.58 -8.02 49.86
C GLY A 593 2.26 -7.12 50.90
N THR A 594 3.32 -6.40 50.53
CA THR A 594 4.13 -5.60 51.48
C THR A 594 4.03 -4.10 51.25
N GLY A 595 3.78 -3.34 52.31
CA GLY A 595 3.76 -1.87 52.33
C GLY A 595 2.50 -1.34 53.02
N ASN A 596 2.15 -0.06 52.80
CA ASN A 596 0.94 0.51 53.40
C ASN A 596 -0.23 0.39 52.41
N ASN A 597 -0.92 -0.74 52.48
CA ASN A 597 -1.97 -1.07 51.51
C ASN A 597 -3.35 -0.74 52.07
N HIS A 598 -4.21 -0.19 51.22
CA HIS A 598 -5.57 0.17 51.58
C HIS A 598 -6.59 -0.63 50.78
N SER A 599 -7.73 -0.86 51.43
CA SER A 599 -8.89 -1.49 50.80
C SER A 599 -10.12 -0.63 51.02
N TYR A 600 -10.59 -0.03 49.95
CA TYR A 600 -11.75 0.85 49.94
C TYR A 600 -12.93 0.13 49.29
N TYR A 601 -13.73 -0.55 50.12
CA TYR A 601 -15.01 -1.09 49.71
C TYR A 601 -16.07 -0.58 50.68
N GLY A 602 -16.92 0.33 50.21
CA GLY A 602 -17.94 0.94 51.03
C GLY A 602 -19.00 -0.09 51.47
N ARG A 603 -19.36 -0.03 52.75
CA ARG A 603 -20.65 -0.51 53.30
C ARG A 603 -21.59 0.66 53.61
N ASN A 604 -21.38 1.82 53.00
CA ASN A 604 -22.37 2.89 53.08
C ASN A 604 -23.65 2.36 52.41
N SER A 605 -24.83 2.68 52.98
CA SER A 605 -26.13 2.25 52.43
C SER A 605 -26.33 2.60 50.96
N ASN A 606 -25.52 3.52 50.43
CA ASN A 606 -25.58 4.00 49.05
C ASN A 606 -24.59 3.28 48.12
N TRP A 607 -23.73 2.40 48.64
CA TRP A 607 -22.66 1.71 47.90
C TRP A 607 -23.03 0.23 47.77
N ASN A 608 -23.54 -0.18 46.60
CA ASN A 608 -24.16 -1.49 46.43
C ASN A 608 -23.16 -2.60 46.09
N ASN A 609 -22.09 -2.74 46.86
CA ASN A 609 -21.23 -3.92 46.75
C ASN A 609 -21.92 -5.13 47.41
N THR A 610 -22.37 -6.09 46.59
CA THR A 610 -22.97 -7.35 47.06
C THR A 610 -21.93 -8.46 47.03
N PHE A 611 -21.69 -9.10 48.18
CA PHE A 611 -20.82 -10.26 48.30
C PHE A 611 -21.65 -11.48 48.70
N VAL A 612 -21.67 -12.51 47.85
CA VAL A 612 -22.35 -13.79 48.18
C VAL A 612 -21.57 -14.58 49.22
N TYR A 613 -20.24 -14.45 49.21
CA TYR A 613 -19.32 -15.01 50.19
C TYR A 613 -18.48 -13.89 50.80
N ASP A 614 -18.15 -14.00 52.09
CA ASP A 614 -17.29 -13.01 52.74
C ASP A 614 -15.93 -12.92 52.03
N PRO A 615 -15.46 -11.71 51.67
CA PRO A 615 -14.15 -11.53 51.06
C PRO A 615 -13.03 -11.92 52.04
N VAL A 616 -11.99 -12.57 51.52
CA VAL A 616 -10.81 -12.99 52.29
C VAL A 616 -9.66 -12.03 52.01
N PHE A 617 -9.26 -11.29 53.04
CA PHE A 617 -8.11 -10.39 52.98
C PHE A 617 -6.88 -11.06 53.59
N LEU A 618 -5.78 -11.09 52.83
CA LEU A 618 -4.47 -11.55 53.28
C LEU A 618 -3.48 -10.38 53.25
N GLY A 619 -2.49 -10.40 54.14
CA GLY A 619 -1.51 -9.32 54.30
C GLY A 619 -1.95 -8.18 55.21
N VAL A 620 -1.11 -7.15 55.36
CA VAL A 620 -1.40 -5.93 56.15
C VAL A 620 -2.21 -4.98 55.26
N MET A 621 -3.51 -5.23 55.16
CA MET A 621 -4.44 -4.30 54.52
C MET A 621 -5.06 -3.44 55.61
N ALA A 622 -4.69 -2.15 55.65
CA ALA A 622 -5.34 -1.20 56.53
C ALA A 622 -6.79 -1.03 56.05
N TYR A 623 -7.74 -1.45 56.89
CA TYR A 623 -9.14 -1.22 56.63
C TYR A 623 -9.46 0.24 56.96
N ASP A 624 -9.26 1.12 55.98
CA ASP A 624 -9.62 2.52 56.12
C ASP A 624 -11.10 2.70 55.76
N GLN A 625 -11.95 2.52 56.78
CA GLN A 625 -13.32 3.01 56.72
C GLN A 625 -13.28 4.53 56.72
N ALA A 626 -13.23 5.15 55.54
CA ALA A 626 -13.46 6.57 55.41
C ALA A 626 -14.96 6.87 55.58
N VAL A 627 -15.32 7.02 56.86
CA VAL A 627 -16.39 7.83 57.47
C VAL A 627 -17.85 7.30 57.30
N PRO A 628 -18.63 7.20 58.40
CA PRO A 628 -20.02 6.71 58.40
C PRO A 628 -20.99 7.45 57.47
#